data_AF-A0A0F8Y562-F1
#
_entry.id   AF-A0A0F8Y562-F1
#
_cell.length_a   1.000
_cell.length_b   1.000
_cell.length_c   1.000
_cell.angle_alpha   90.00
_cell.angle_beta   90.00
_cell.angle_gamma   90.00
#
_symmetry.space_group_name_H-M   'P 1'
#
loop_
_entity.id
_entity.type
_entity.pdbx_description
1 polymer ?
#
loop_
_entity_poly.entity_id
_entity_poly.type
_entity_poly.pdbx_seq_one_letter_code
_entity_poly.pdbx_strand_id
1 'polypeptide(L)'
;MTIEQLFGNDTSNVSEDHFEKVFGTLHEGVHEGAANECEVVASGPVGMTVEVRTGTFVTGGVFARVSAQDVLVIGVADALNPRIDRIVCRRDNATNQVTVYVLAGVAAGARAPGPLERNRSDHAAGAALR
;
A
#
# COMPACT_ATOMS: atom_id res chain seq x y z
N MET A 1 -27.31 8.92 -25.94
CA MET A 1 -26.26 8.48 -25.01
C MET A 1 -25.07 8.04 -25.86
N THR A 2 -23.93 8.69 -25.69
CA THR A 2 -22.68 8.33 -26.38
C THR A 2 -21.78 7.63 -25.37
N ILE A 3 -21.29 6.45 -25.72
CA ILE A 3 -20.30 5.72 -24.94
C ILE A 3 -18.94 6.09 -25.50
N GLU A 4 -18.08 6.66 -24.66
CA GLU A 4 -16.69 6.94 -25.01
C GLU A 4 -15.81 5.81 -24.47
N GLN A 5 -15.16 5.08 -25.39
CA GLN A 5 -14.19 4.05 -25.02
C GLN A 5 -12.82 4.70 -24.83
N LEU A 6 -12.26 4.59 -23.62
CA LEU A 6 -11.02 5.30 -23.25
C LEU A 6 -9.74 4.56 -23.68
N PHE A 7 -9.76 3.23 -23.78
CA PHE A 7 -8.61 2.43 -24.23
C PHE A 7 -9.05 1.06 -24.80
N GLY A 8 -8.15 0.38 -25.54
CA GLY A 8 -8.34 -1.00 -26.00
C GLY A 8 -9.22 -1.18 -27.24
N ASN A 9 -9.42 -0.14 -28.06
CA ASN A 9 -10.19 -0.24 -29.31
C ASN A 9 -9.33 -0.45 -30.56
N ASP A 10 -8.02 -0.28 -30.44
CA ASP A 10 -7.09 -0.26 -31.58
C ASP A 10 -5.72 -0.83 -31.19
N THR A 11 -4.77 -0.76 -32.13
CA THR A 11 -3.37 -1.17 -31.92
C THR A 11 -2.49 -0.02 -31.43
N SER A 12 -3.08 1.04 -30.87
CA SER A 12 -2.31 2.20 -30.42
C SER A 12 -1.51 1.86 -29.16
N ASN A 13 -0.30 2.42 -29.10
CA ASN A 13 0.49 2.38 -27.87
C ASN A 13 -0.16 3.32 -26.84
N VAL A 14 -0.51 2.78 -25.67
CA VAL A 14 -1.02 3.58 -24.54
C VAL A 14 0.17 3.99 -23.69
N SER A 15 0.34 5.29 -23.46
CA SER A 15 1.37 5.80 -22.56
C SER A 15 1.08 5.42 -21.11
N GLU A 16 2.12 5.28 -20.29
CA GLU A 16 2.00 5.04 -18.85
C GLU A 16 1.06 6.05 -18.18
N ASP A 17 1.20 7.36 -18.46
CA ASP A 17 0.31 8.41 -17.95
C ASP A 17 -1.18 8.20 -18.31
N HIS A 18 -1.47 7.59 -19.46
CA HIS A 18 -2.85 7.31 -19.86
C HIS A 18 -3.37 6.08 -19.11
N PHE A 19 -2.53 5.06 -18.95
CA PHE A 19 -2.86 3.89 -18.14
C PHE A 19 -3.11 4.27 -16.68
N GLU A 20 -2.26 5.12 -16.11
CA GLU A 20 -2.40 5.60 -14.73
C GLU A 20 -3.68 6.41 -14.50
N LYS A 21 -4.04 7.28 -15.44
CA LYS A 21 -5.30 8.04 -15.38
C LYS A 21 -6.51 7.12 -15.37
N VAL A 22 -6.51 6.09 -16.21
CA VAL A 22 -7.59 5.12 -16.26
C VAL A 22 -7.63 4.31 -14.96
N PHE A 23 -6.54 3.59 -14.63
CA PHE A 23 -6.53 2.67 -13.51
C PHE A 23 -6.66 3.35 -12.15
N GLY A 24 -6.05 4.53 -11.97
CA GLY A 24 -6.19 5.31 -10.75
C GLY A 24 -7.61 5.83 -10.49
N THR A 25 -8.48 5.84 -11.51
CA THR A 25 -9.91 6.14 -11.33
C THR A 25 -10.77 4.91 -11.09
N LEU A 26 -10.31 3.72 -11.50
CA LEU A 26 -11.06 2.47 -11.38
C LEU A 26 -10.86 1.79 -10.03
N HIS A 27 -9.63 1.78 -9.52
CA HIS A 27 -9.28 1.08 -8.30
C HIS A 27 -8.04 1.68 -7.66
N GLU A 28 -7.99 1.65 -6.34
CA GLU A 28 -6.83 2.09 -5.59
C GLU A 28 -6.77 1.28 -4.28
N GLY A 29 -5.59 0.76 -3.95
CA GLY A 29 -5.37 -0.17 -2.84
C GLY A 29 -5.11 -1.61 -3.28
N VAL A 30 -5.16 -2.53 -2.32
CA VAL A 30 -4.93 -3.97 -2.52
C VAL A 30 -6.09 -4.59 -3.30
N HIS A 31 -5.77 -5.48 -4.24
CA HIS A 31 -6.77 -6.25 -4.97
C HIS A 31 -7.14 -7.53 -4.20
N GLU A 32 -8.41 -7.62 -3.79
CA GLU A 32 -8.97 -8.76 -3.09
C GLU A 32 -9.11 -9.99 -4.01
N GLY A 33 -9.01 -11.19 -3.45
CA GLY A 33 -9.16 -12.46 -4.16
C GLY A 33 -7.95 -12.89 -5.00
N ALA A 34 -6.80 -12.22 -4.88
CA ALA A 34 -5.59 -12.52 -5.63
C ALA A 34 -4.37 -12.75 -4.73
N ALA A 35 -3.68 -13.87 -4.96
CA ALA A 35 -2.50 -14.31 -4.20
C ALA A 35 -2.76 -14.29 -2.68
N ASN A 36 -1.91 -13.65 -1.88
CA ASN A 36 -2.12 -13.47 -0.44
C ASN A 36 -2.51 -12.02 -0.10
N GLU A 37 -3.02 -11.25 -1.07
CA GLU A 37 -3.62 -9.92 -0.83
C GLU A 37 -2.71 -8.96 -0.05
N CYS A 38 -1.39 -9.02 -0.26
CA CYS A 38 -0.42 -8.20 0.46
C CYS A 38 -0.57 -8.32 2.00
N GLU A 39 -0.98 -9.50 2.48
CA GLU A 39 -1.20 -9.77 3.91
C GLU A 39 0.06 -9.40 4.71
N VAL A 40 -0.17 -8.65 5.79
CA VAL A 40 0.87 -8.22 6.71
C VAL A 40 0.82 -9.08 7.96
N VAL A 41 1.90 -9.82 8.21
CA VAL A 41 2.04 -10.72 9.36
C VAL A 41 3.18 -10.23 10.25
N ALA A 42 2.94 -10.11 11.55
CA ALA A 42 4.04 -9.87 12.48
C ALA A 42 4.97 -11.08 12.51
N SER A 43 6.27 -10.88 12.27
CA SER A 43 7.24 -11.97 12.35
C SER A 43 7.80 -12.16 13.77
N GLY A 44 7.32 -11.37 14.75
CA GLY A 44 7.51 -11.58 16.19
C GLY A 44 8.00 -10.32 16.95
N PRO A 45 7.69 -10.18 18.26
CA PRO A 45 8.05 -9.01 19.06
C PRO A 45 9.56 -8.83 19.29
N VAL A 46 10.36 -9.89 19.11
CA VAL A 46 11.81 -9.86 19.34
C VAL A 46 12.56 -9.16 18.19
N GLY A 47 11.97 -9.14 16.98
CA GLY A 47 12.63 -8.62 15.77
C GLY A 47 12.22 -7.21 15.35
N MET A 48 11.12 -6.66 15.90
CA MET A 48 10.50 -5.44 15.38
C MET A 48 10.35 -5.50 13.85
N THR A 49 9.86 -6.62 13.34
CA THR A 49 9.77 -6.88 11.91
C THR A 49 8.37 -7.37 11.53
N VAL A 50 7.94 -6.97 10.35
CA VAL A 50 6.74 -7.48 9.72
C VAL A 50 7.07 -8.10 8.37
N GLU A 51 6.31 -9.12 8.05
CA GLU A 51 6.33 -9.80 6.77
C GLU A 51 5.18 -9.28 5.93
N VAL A 52 5.47 -8.90 4.69
CA VAL A 52 4.47 -8.57 3.68
C VAL A 52 4.45 -9.70 2.66
N ARG A 53 3.31 -10.38 2.55
CA ARG A 53 3.14 -11.50 1.63
C ARG A 53 2.86 -11.03 0.22
N THR A 54 2.87 -11.99 -0.71
CA THR A 54 2.61 -11.72 -2.12
C THR A 54 1.19 -11.19 -2.35
N GLY A 55 1.03 -10.31 -3.32
CA GLY A 55 -0.26 -9.68 -3.59
C GLY A 55 -0.14 -8.64 -4.69
N THR A 56 -1.28 -8.12 -5.10
CA THR A 56 -1.40 -7.13 -6.18
C THR A 56 -2.14 -5.92 -5.67
N PHE A 57 -1.74 -4.73 -6.10
CA PHE A 57 -2.33 -3.48 -5.66
C PHE A 57 -2.23 -2.40 -6.73
N VAL A 58 -3.06 -1.37 -6.61
CA VAL A 58 -2.95 -0.12 -7.38
C VAL A 58 -2.56 1.00 -6.42
N THR A 59 -1.52 1.76 -6.76
CA THR A 59 -1.16 2.98 -6.01
C THR A 59 -0.78 4.10 -6.96
N GLY A 60 -1.46 5.24 -6.85
CA GLY A 60 -1.31 6.37 -7.75
C GLY A 60 -1.54 5.99 -9.21
N GLY A 61 -2.49 5.09 -9.49
CA GLY A 61 -2.77 4.58 -10.84
C GLY A 61 -1.79 3.54 -11.40
N VAL A 62 -0.73 3.20 -10.66
CA VAL A 62 0.21 2.15 -11.07
C VAL A 62 -0.27 0.80 -10.53
N PHE A 63 -0.48 -0.15 -11.43
CA PHE A 63 -0.78 -1.54 -11.09
C PHE A 63 0.51 -2.31 -10.83
N ALA A 64 0.72 -2.73 -9.58
CA ALA A 64 1.96 -3.35 -9.11
C ALA A 64 1.67 -4.63 -8.30
N ARG A 65 2.72 -5.41 -8.05
CA ARG A 65 2.63 -6.62 -7.22
C ARG A 65 3.84 -6.79 -6.32
N VAL A 66 3.59 -7.32 -5.12
CA VAL A 66 4.60 -7.94 -4.27
C VAL A 66 4.84 -9.35 -4.81
N SER A 67 5.92 -9.55 -5.56
CA SER A 67 6.19 -10.83 -6.26
C SER A 67 6.83 -11.90 -5.37
N ALA A 68 7.42 -11.51 -4.25
CA ALA A 68 8.01 -12.37 -3.26
C ALA A 68 7.78 -11.75 -1.88
N GLN A 69 7.75 -12.60 -0.85
CA GLN A 69 7.65 -12.16 0.54
C GLN A 69 8.76 -11.14 0.85
N ASP A 70 8.37 -10.03 1.47
CA ASP A 70 9.28 -8.97 1.90
C ASP A 70 9.25 -8.80 3.42
N VAL A 71 10.40 -8.49 4.02
CA VAL A 71 10.53 -8.30 5.46
C VAL A 71 10.89 -6.85 5.73
N LEU A 72 9.97 -6.14 6.37
CA LEU A 72 10.15 -4.74 6.72
C LEU A 72 10.54 -4.61 8.18
N VAL A 73 11.56 -3.78 8.43
CA VAL A 73 12.01 -3.45 9.77
C VAL A 73 11.20 -2.25 10.28
N ILE A 74 10.67 -2.40 11.49
CA ILE A 74 9.98 -1.37 12.24
C ILE A 74 11.00 -0.71 13.17
N GLY A 75 10.89 0.62 13.32
CA GLY A 75 11.74 1.35 14.26
C GLY A 75 11.53 0.85 15.70
N VAL A 76 12.53 1.02 16.56
CA VAL A 76 12.42 0.68 17.99
C VAL A 76 11.20 1.40 18.60
N ALA A 77 10.37 0.67 19.34
CA ALA A 77 9.22 1.22 20.03
C ALA A 77 9.65 2.15 21.17
N ASP A 78 8.85 3.18 21.44
CA ASP A 78 9.03 4.02 22.63
C ASP A 78 8.64 3.21 23.88
N ALA A 79 9.44 3.29 24.94
CA ALA A 79 9.26 2.47 26.14
C ALA A 79 8.09 2.93 27.02
N LEU A 80 7.59 4.15 26.83
CA LEU A 80 6.58 4.80 27.67
C LEU A 80 5.27 5.03 26.93
N ASN A 81 5.33 5.28 25.62
CA ASN A 81 4.17 5.65 24.82
C ASN A 81 3.97 4.66 23.67
N PRO A 82 2.85 3.91 23.64
CA PRO A 82 2.55 3.06 22.50
C PRO A 82 2.36 3.90 21.23
N ARG A 83 2.69 3.31 20.08
CA ARG A 83 2.43 3.87 18.75
C ARG A 83 1.90 2.78 17.82
N ILE A 84 1.17 3.18 16.79
CA ILE A 84 0.64 2.27 15.76
C ILE A 84 1.33 2.61 14.44
N ASP A 85 2.17 1.70 13.98
CA ASP A 85 2.85 1.80 12.69
C ASP A 85 1.94 1.22 11.59
N ARG A 86 2.00 1.81 10.39
CA ARG A 86 1.19 1.40 9.23
C ARG A 86 2.09 0.89 8.12
N ILE A 87 1.66 -0.19 7.47
CA ILE A 87 2.30 -0.67 6.26
C ILE A 87 1.53 -0.09 5.07
N VAL A 88 2.23 0.60 4.17
CA VAL A 88 1.61 1.34 3.07
C VAL A 88 2.25 0.91 1.75
N CYS A 89 1.42 0.76 0.71
CA CYS A 89 1.85 0.68 -0.68
C CYS A 89 2.00 2.11 -1.20
N ARG A 90 3.25 2.56 -1.34
CA ARG A 90 3.57 3.95 -1.69
C ARG A 90 4.14 4.03 -3.09
N ARG A 91 3.69 5.05 -3.84
CA ARG A 91 4.37 5.54 -5.04
C ARG A 91 5.25 6.73 -4.68
N ASP A 92 6.51 6.69 -5.10
CA ASP A 92 7.40 7.85 -5.08
C ASP A 92 7.40 8.51 -6.46
N ASN A 93 6.80 9.70 -6.54
CA ASN A 93 6.69 10.46 -7.79
C ASN A 93 8.02 11.05 -8.26
N ALA A 94 9.04 11.16 -7.39
CA ALA A 94 10.35 11.66 -7.79
C ALA A 94 11.17 10.58 -8.52
N THR A 95 11.04 9.33 -8.10
CA THR A 95 11.77 8.18 -8.68
C THR A 95 10.90 7.32 -9.60
N ASN A 96 9.60 7.60 -9.64
CA ASN A 96 8.57 6.79 -10.28
C ASN A 96 8.62 5.30 -9.83
N GLN A 97 8.91 5.06 -8.56
CA GLN A 97 8.99 3.72 -7.98
C GLN A 97 7.82 3.45 -7.07
N VAL A 98 7.40 2.19 -7.04
CA VAL A 98 6.37 1.69 -6.13
C VAL A 98 7.01 0.74 -5.13
N THR A 99 6.79 0.99 -3.85
CA THR A 99 7.37 0.21 -2.75
C THR A 99 6.35 -0.04 -1.65
N VAL A 100 6.60 -1.08 -0.84
CA VAL A 100 5.92 -1.24 0.45
C VAL A 100 6.78 -0.57 1.51
N TYR A 101 6.17 0.25 2.36
CA TYR A 101 6.87 1.12 3.29
C TYR A 101 6.23 1.09 4.67
N VAL A 102 7.06 1.19 5.70
CA VAL A 102 6.62 1.33 7.10
C VAL A 102 6.45 2.81 7.41
N LEU A 103 5.21 3.27 7.53
CA LEU A 103 4.87 4.58 8.04
C LEU A 103 4.78 4.53 9.56
N ALA A 104 5.82 5.04 10.23
CA ALA A 104 5.85 5.11 11.69
C ALA A 104 4.70 5.99 12.23
N GLY A 105 4.01 5.46 13.24
CA GLY A 105 3.02 6.20 14.01
C GLY A 105 3.68 7.23 14.92
N VAL A 106 2.85 8.12 15.46
CA VAL A 106 3.28 9.07 16.50
C VAL A 106 3.05 8.41 17.86
N ALA A 107 4.09 8.36 18.69
CA ALA A 107 3.98 7.86 20.06
C ALA A 107 3.06 8.77 20.88
N ALA A 108 2.01 8.19 21.47
CA ALA A 108 1.05 8.92 22.28
C ALA A 108 0.56 8.05 23.44
N GLY A 109 0.43 8.65 24.62
CA GLY A 109 -0.17 7.99 25.78
C GLY A 109 -1.59 7.54 25.43
N ALA A 110 -1.78 6.21 25.35
CA ALA A 110 -3.04 5.52 25.09
C ALA A 110 -3.96 6.21 24.05
N ARG A 111 -3.65 6.04 22.76
CA ARG A 111 -4.62 6.33 21.69
C ARG A 111 -5.21 5.01 21.19
N ALA A 112 -6.54 4.89 21.22
CA ALA A 112 -7.22 3.82 20.51
C ALA A 112 -6.87 3.92 19.02
N PRO A 113 -6.71 2.79 18.29
CA PRO A 113 -6.50 2.83 16.85
C PRO A 113 -7.59 3.69 16.20
N GLY A 114 -7.18 4.74 15.49
CA GLY A 114 -8.09 5.50 14.64
C GLY A 114 -8.60 4.62 13.49
N PRO A 115 -9.74 4.96 12.87
CA PRO A 115 -10.17 4.31 11.63
C PRO A 115 -9.04 4.34 10.59
N LEU A 116 -9.00 3.36 9.69
CA LEU A 116 -8.09 3.37 8.55
C LEU A 116 -8.39 4.61 7.69
N GLU A 117 -7.60 5.67 7.88
CA GLU A 117 -7.76 6.90 7.11
C GLU A 117 -6.86 6.83 5.87
N ARG A 118 -7.50 6.91 4.69
CA ARG A 118 -6.84 7.18 3.41
C ARG A 118 -6.14 8.53 3.51
N ASN A 119 -4.82 8.54 3.60
CA ASN A 119 -4.06 9.76 3.34
C ASN A 119 -3.82 9.84 1.83
N ARG A 120 -4.08 11.00 1.23
CA ARG A 120 -4.05 11.22 -0.23
C ARG A 120 -2.67 11.03 -0.89
N SER A 121 -1.66 10.65 -0.08
CA SER A 121 -0.29 10.38 -0.49
C SER A 121 0.21 8.97 -0.12
N ASP A 122 -0.55 8.19 0.67
CA ASP A 122 -0.13 6.87 1.17
C ASP A 122 -1.34 5.92 1.19
N HIS A 123 -1.36 4.93 0.30
CA HIS A 123 -2.35 3.85 0.37
C HIS A 123 -1.94 2.84 1.43
N ALA A 124 -2.60 2.88 2.58
CA ALA A 124 -2.44 1.89 3.63
C ALA A 124 -2.89 0.51 3.14
N ALA A 125 -1.97 -0.45 3.14
CA ALA A 125 -2.29 -1.86 3.08
C ALA A 125 -2.62 -2.30 4.52
N GLY A 126 -3.77 -2.92 4.72
CA GLY A 126 -4.29 -3.20 6.06
C GLY A 126 -3.42 -4.18 6.85
N ALA A 127 -3.09 -3.81 8.10
CA ALA A 127 -3.26 -4.63 9.30
C ALA A 127 -2.92 -3.77 10.54
N ALA A 128 -3.89 -3.61 11.45
CA ALA A 128 -3.64 -3.08 12.79
C ALA A 128 -3.17 -4.25 13.67
N LEU A 129 -1.88 -4.28 14.01
CA LEU A 129 -1.36 -5.20 15.01
C LEU A 129 -1.74 -4.67 16.41
N ARG A 130 -2.47 -5.50 17.16
CA ARG A 130 -2.73 -5.33 18.60
C ARG A 130 -1.54 -5.79 19.42
#